data_AF-A0A954RT82-F1
#
_entry.id   AF-A0A954RT82-F1
#
_cell.length_a   1.000
_cell.length_b   1.000
_cell.length_c   1.000
_cell.angle_alpha   90.00
_cell.angle_beta   90.00
_cell.angle_gamma   90.00
#
_symmetry.space_group_name_H-M   'P 1'
#
loop_
_entity.id
_entity.type
_entity.pdbx_description
1 polymer ?
#
loop_
_entity_poly.entity_id
_entity_poly.type
_entity_poly.pdbx_seq_one_letter_code
_entity_poly.pdbx_strand_id
1 'polypeptide(L)'
;MSRKMENAIWFPCWYELDQSIEVDHVNDFDFFVNTPDELKDGDRLVFYCGSWREGASFTRRAKVLSIQNKHFGAVRKIDTVGLDYTIVFPDGREQKIEAEESPGLVYDWPEPISDWRFYVGLEFVD
;
A
#
# COMPACT_ATOMS: atom_id res chain seq x y z
N MET A 1 -8.83 10.05 -24.69
CA MET A 1 -8.53 10.59 -23.34
C MET A 1 -7.21 9.99 -22.91
N SER A 2 -6.23 10.82 -22.55
CA SER A 2 -4.92 10.34 -22.07
C SER A 2 -5.10 9.88 -20.64
N ARG A 3 -4.93 8.58 -20.36
CA ARG A 3 -4.91 8.10 -18.98
C ARG A 3 -3.70 8.68 -18.28
N LYS A 4 -3.89 9.35 -17.15
CA LYS A 4 -2.78 9.94 -16.39
C LYS A 4 -2.15 8.83 -15.55
N MET A 5 -0.88 8.57 -15.80
CA MET A 5 -0.08 7.70 -14.95
C MET A 5 0.38 8.51 -13.73
N GLU A 6 0.12 7.98 -12.55
CA GLU A 6 0.51 8.58 -11.29
C GLU A 6 1.37 7.61 -10.49
N ASN A 7 2.23 8.15 -9.64
CA ASN A 7 2.98 7.37 -8.66
C ASN A 7 2.41 7.66 -7.28
N ALA A 8 2.12 6.60 -6.53
CA ALA A 8 1.63 6.67 -5.17
C ALA A 8 2.51 5.85 -4.22
N ILE A 9 2.32 6.09 -2.93
CA ILE A 9 2.94 5.32 -1.85
C ILE A 9 1.84 4.68 -1.03
N TRP A 10 1.92 3.36 -0.93
CA TRP A 10 1.19 2.61 0.08
C TRP A 10 2.15 2.35 1.24
N PHE A 11 1.73 2.72 2.44
CA PHE A 11 2.51 2.54 3.67
C PHE A 11 1.57 1.98 4.73
N PRO A 12 1.94 0.90 5.42
CA PRO A 12 1.07 0.26 6.39
C PRO A 12 0.95 1.10 7.66
N CYS A 13 -0.27 1.32 8.10
CA CYS A 13 -0.63 1.80 9.43
C CYS A 13 -0.99 0.66 10.40
N TRP A 14 -1.13 -0.57 9.87
CA TRP A 14 -1.45 -1.79 10.61
C TRP A 14 -2.88 -1.83 11.16
N TYR A 15 -3.23 -2.88 11.90
CA TYR A 15 -4.55 -3.09 12.52
C TYR A 15 -5.73 -3.18 11.53
N GLU A 16 -5.51 -3.73 10.33
CA GLU A 16 -6.57 -3.88 9.30
C GLU A 16 -7.18 -2.56 8.79
N LEU A 17 -6.52 -1.42 9.02
CA LEU A 17 -7.04 -0.10 8.63
C LEU A 17 -6.52 0.40 7.29
N ASP A 18 -5.69 -0.41 6.62
CA ASP A 18 -5.11 -0.10 5.32
C ASP A 18 -5.93 -0.70 4.16
N GLN A 19 -5.88 -0.03 3.03
CA GLN A 19 -6.59 -0.47 1.82
C GLN A 19 -5.83 -1.62 1.14
N SER A 20 -6.52 -2.72 0.81
CA SER A 20 -5.92 -3.79 0.00
C SER A 20 -5.68 -3.32 -1.44
N ILE A 21 -4.54 -3.68 -2.02
CA ILE A 21 -4.15 -3.32 -3.39
C ILE A 21 -3.71 -4.55 -4.18
N GLU A 22 -4.09 -4.63 -5.45
CA GLU A 22 -3.71 -5.73 -6.34
C GLU A 22 -3.41 -5.20 -7.75
N VAL A 23 -2.28 -5.64 -8.33
CA VAL A 23 -1.91 -5.32 -9.72
C VAL A 23 -3.01 -5.77 -10.68
N ASP A 24 -3.24 -4.99 -11.72
CA ASP A 24 -4.32 -5.14 -12.71
C ASP A 24 -5.75 -4.98 -12.21
N HIS A 25 -5.98 -4.80 -10.91
CA HIS A 25 -7.30 -4.49 -10.39
C HIS A 25 -7.60 -3.00 -10.45
N VAL A 26 -8.87 -2.70 -10.75
CA VAL A 26 -9.45 -1.35 -10.65
C VAL A 26 -10.27 -1.27 -9.37
N ASN A 27 -9.98 -0.27 -8.54
CA ASN A 27 -10.77 -0.02 -7.35
C ASN A 27 -10.89 1.49 -7.08
N ASP A 28 -11.77 1.85 -6.16
CA ASP A 28 -11.81 3.19 -5.58
C ASP A 28 -10.82 3.21 -4.41
N PHE A 29 -9.86 4.13 -4.46
CA PHE A 29 -8.83 4.29 -3.44
C PHE A 29 -8.89 5.67 -2.82
N ASP A 30 -8.71 5.72 -1.51
CA ASP A 30 -8.60 6.95 -0.74
C ASP A 30 -7.15 7.38 -0.63
N PHE A 31 -6.89 8.66 -0.85
CA PHE A 31 -5.57 9.28 -0.72
C PHE A 31 -5.63 10.45 0.24
N PHE A 32 -4.52 10.74 0.93
CA PHE A 32 -4.41 11.95 1.75
C PHE A 32 -4.60 13.22 0.89
N VAL A 33 -5.47 14.12 1.35
CA VAL A 33 -5.50 15.50 0.83
C VAL A 33 -4.23 16.24 1.25
N ASN A 34 -3.83 16.05 2.52
CA ASN A 34 -2.59 16.58 3.09
C ASN A 34 -1.79 15.41 3.66
N THR A 35 -0.78 14.96 2.91
CA THR A 35 0.09 13.87 3.36
C THR A 35 0.89 14.29 4.60
N PRO A 36 0.97 13.47 5.66
CA PRO A 36 1.84 13.73 6.81
C PRO A 36 3.32 13.75 6.43
N ASP A 37 4.12 14.61 7.06
CA ASP A 37 5.49 14.92 6.66
C ASP A 37 6.40 13.69 6.58
N GLU A 38 6.20 12.72 7.48
CA GLU A 38 6.95 11.47 7.57
C GLU A 38 6.71 10.52 6.38
N LEU A 39 5.59 10.65 5.67
CA LEU A 39 5.27 9.82 4.50
C LEU A 39 5.46 10.56 3.17
N LYS A 40 5.75 11.86 3.20
CA LYS A 40 6.02 12.62 1.98
C LYS A 40 7.27 12.07 1.27
N ASP A 41 7.15 11.88 -0.03
CA ASP A 41 8.25 11.52 -0.92
C ASP A 41 7.99 12.15 -2.30
N GLY A 42 8.48 13.39 -2.44
CA GLY A 42 8.21 14.24 -3.59
C GLY A 42 6.72 14.55 -3.73
N ASP A 43 6.24 14.59 -4.97
CA ASP A 43 4.85 14.91 -5.32
C ASP A 43 3.94 13.67 -5.39
N ARG A 44 4.36 12.53 -4.81
CA ARG A 44 3.59 11.28 -4.86
C ARG A 44 2.36 11.37 -3.98
N LEU A 45 1.27 10.79 -4.47
CA LEU A 45 0.09 10.55 -3.65
C LEU A 45 0.40 9.52 -2.59
N VAL A 46 -0.30 9.57 -1.46
CA VAL A 46 -0.15 8.58 -0.39
C VAL A 46 -1.52 8.02 -0.06
N PHE A 47 -1.62 6.69 -0.06
CA PHE A 47 -2.85 6.00 0.31
C PHE A 47 -3.25 6.39 1.72
N TYR A 48 -4.52 6.71 1.90
CA TYR A 48 -5.09 7.00 3.21
C TYR A 48 -5.23 5.72 4.03
N CYS A 49 -4.87 5.78 5.30
CA CYS A 49 -5.12 4.70 6.26
C CYS A 49 -6.12 5.15 7.32
N GLY A 50 -7.05 4.26 7.68
CA GLY A 50 -8.19 4.59 8.55
C GLY A 50 -7.85 4.99 9.98
N SER A 51 -6.62 4.73 10.43
CA SER A 51 -6.16 5.07 11.80
C SER A 51 -5.77 6.53 11.98
N TRP A 52 -5.52 7.26 10.88
CA TRP A 52 -4.99 8.61 10.97
C TRP A 52 -6.08 9.65 11.20
N ARG A 53 -6.22 10.06 12.46
CA ARG A 53 -7.33 10.91 12.94
C ARG A 53 -7.39 12.33 12.37
N GLU A 54 -6.29 12.84 11.84
CA GLU A 54 -6.16 14.26 11.45
C GLU A 54 -6.12 14.50 9.92
N GLY A 55 -6.37 13.48 9.11
CA GLY A 55 -6.33 13.59 7.65
C GLY A 55 -7.72 13.71 7.02
N ALA A 56 -7.88 14.67 6.10
CA ALA A 56 -8.92 14.55 5.08
C ALA A 56 -8.43 13.61 3.97
N SER A 57 -9.31 12.75 3.46
CA SER A 57 -9.04 11.92 2.30
C SER A 57 -9.86 12.38 1.09
N PHE A 58 -9.40 11.99 -0.11
CA PHE A 58 -10.20 12.06 -1.31
C PHE A 58 -10.13 10.73 -2.05
N THR A 59 -11.25 10.32 -2.63
CA THR A 59 -11.36 9.06 -3.35
C THR A 59 -11.07 9.26 -4.85
N ARG A 60 -10.33 8.32 -5.45
CA ARG A 60 -10.15 8.20 -6.90
C ARG A 60 -10.23 6.75 -7.33
N ARG A 61 -10.93 6.52 -8.44
CA ARG A 61 -10.92 5.24 -9.13
C ARG A 61 -9.63 5.08 -9.92
N ALA A 62 -8.91 3.98 -9.70
CA ALA A 62 -7.65 3.73 -10.38
C ALA A 62 -7.41 2.25 -10.63
N LYS A 63 -6.69 1.94 -11.72
CA LYS A 63 -6.06 0.64 -11.95
C LYS A 63 -4.67 0.64 -11.31
N VAL A 64 -4.34 -0.41 -10.55
CA VAL A 64 -2.97 -0.63 -10.07
C VAL A 64 -2.14 -1.26 -11.19
N LEU A 65 -1.03 -0.61 -11.57
CA LEU A 65 -0.14 -1.07 -12.63
C LEU A 65 1.05 -1.87 -12.09
N SER A 66 1.57 -1.47 -10.93
CA SER A 66 2.74 -2.10 -10.31
C SER A 66 2.79 -1.81 -8.83
N ILE A 67 3.35 -2.73 -8.04
CA ILE A 67 3.65 -2.56 -6.62
C ILE A 67 5.12 -2.96 -6.41
N GLN A 68 5.94 -2.08 -5.85
CA GLN A 68 7.37 -2.32 -5.63
C GLN A 68 7.77 -1.91 -4.22
N ASN A 69 8.53 -2.75 -3.52
CA ASN A 69 9.16 -2.41 -2.24
C ASN A 69 10.64 -2.79 -2.26
N LYS A 70 11.45 -2.04 -1.52
CA LYS A 70 12.91 -2.22 -1.47
C LYS A 70 13.34 -3.60 -0.95
N HIS A 71 12.57 -4.17 -0.02
CA HIS A 71 12.88 -5.45 0.63
C HIS A 71 12.18 -6.63 -0.04
N PHE A 72 10.92 -6.46 -0.45
CA PHE A 72 10.11 -7.52 -1.09
C PHE A 72 10.27 -7.59 -2.61
N GLY A 73 10.83 -6.55 -3.23
CA GLY A 73 10.88 -6.43 -4.69
C GLY A 73 9.49 -6.19 -5.28
N ALA A 74 9.20 -6.88 -6.39
CA ALA A 74 7.91 -6.81 -7.05
C ALA A 74 6.85 -7.59 -6.28
N VAL A 75 5.69 -6.96 -6.08
CA VAL A 75 4.54 -7.53 -5.39
C VAL A 75 3.33 -7.55 -6.32
N ARG A 76 2.53 -8.63 -6.23
CA ARG A 76 1.30 -8.80 -6.98
C ARG A 76 0.11 -8.22 -6.22
N LYS A 77 0.03 -8.48 -4.91
CA LYS A 77 -1.08 -8.05 -4.04
C LYS A 77 -0.58 -7.77 -2.62
N ILE A 78 -1.19 -6.80 -1.97
CA ILE A 78 -1.16 -6.62 -0.52
C ILE A 78 -2.60 -6.78 -0.04
N ASP A 79 -2.87 -7.85 0.69
CA ASP A 79 -4.14 -8.13 1.34
C ASP A 79 -4.05 -7.72 2.81
N THR A 80 -5.01 -6.92 3.24
CA THR A 80 -5.03 -6.29 4.57
C THR A 80 -6.18 -6.80 5.44
N VAL A 81 -6.94 -7.80 4.95
CA VAL A 81 -8.12 -8.33 5.64
C VAL A 81 -7.72 -9.42 6.63
N GLY A 82 -8.15 -9.26 7.89
CA GLY A 82 -7.87 -10.20 8.98
C GLY A 82 -6.57 -9.87 9.73
N LEU A 83 -6.29 -10.67 10.76
CA LEU A 83 -5.29 -10.33 11.80
C LEU A 83 -3.83 -10.26 11.29
N ASP A 84 -3.58 -10.79 10.10
CA ASP A 84 -2.30 -10.73 9.40
C ASP A 84 -2.48 -10.03 8.05
N TYR A 85 -1.50 -9.23 7.66
CA TYR A 85 -1.39 -8.79 6.26
C TYR A 85 -0.71 -9.88 5.44
N THR A 86 -1.15 -10.04 4.19
CA THR A 86 -0.57 -11.01 3.26
C THR A 86 -0.03 -10.31 2.02
N ILE A 87 1.28 -10.39 1.82
CA ILE A 87 1.93 -10.00 0.57
C ILE A 87 1.95 -11.21 -0.36
N VAL A 88 1.36 -11.07 -1.55
CA VAL A 88 1.41 -12.08 -2.61
C VAL A 88 2.42 -11.64 -3.66
N PHE A 89 3.38 -12.50 -3.99
CA PHE A 89 4.41 -12.25 -5.00
C PHE A 89 3.92 -12.65 -6.41
N PRO A 90 4.59 -12.19 -7.49
CA PRO A 90 4.24 -12.54 -8.87
C PRO A 90 4.25 -14.05 -9.18
N ASP A 91 5.03 -14.84 -8.43
CA ASP A 91 5.09 -16.30 -8.56
C ASP A 91 4.02 -17.04 -7.75
N GLY A 92 3.14 -16.30 -7.06
CA GLY A 92 2.08 -16.84 -6.23
C GLY A 92 2.50 -17.24 -4.81
N ARG A 93 3.78 -17.05 -4.43
CA ARG A 93 4.18 -17.20 -3.02
C ARG A 93 3.51 -16.13 -2.17
N GLU A 94 3.30 -16.45 -0.90
CA GLU A 94 2.70 -15.56 0.09
C GLU A 94 3.67 -15.33 1.25
N GLN A 95 3.68 -14.10 1.77
CA GLN A 95 4.39 -13.72 2.98
C GLN A 95 3.40 -13.07 3.94
N LYS A 96 3.28 -13.66 5.12
CA LYS A 96 2.45 -13.11 6.20
C LYS A 96 3.22 -12.08 7.02
N ILE A 97 2.50 -11.09 7.52
CA ILE A 97 3.00 -10.03 8.37
C ILE A 97 1.99 -9.81 9.49
N GLU A 98 2.45 -9.88 10.73
CA GLU A 98 1.62 -9.64 11.91
C GLU A 98 1.12 -8.18 11.90
N ALA A 99 -0.17 -7.96 12.14
CA ALA A 99 -0.79 -6.63 12.09
C ALA A 99 -1.40 -6.13 13.41
N GLU A 100 -1.40 -6.92 14.49
CA GLU A 100 -2.04 -6.60 15.77
C GLU A 100 -1.06 -6.47 16.95
N GLU A 101 -0.54 -7.59 17.46
CA GLU A 101 0.24 -7.66 18.70
C GLU A 101 1.70 -7.28 18.51
N SER A 102 2.25 -7.47 17.30
CA SER A 102 3.62 -7.15 16.92
C SER A 102 3.69 -6.61 15.48
N PRO A 103 3.09 -5.43 15.21
CA PRO A 103 2.89 -4.96 13.85
C PRO A 103 4.18 -4.84 13.04
N GLY A 104 4.16 -5.39 11.83
CA GLY A 104 5.33 -5.40 10.93
C GLY A 104 6.32 -6.53 11.20
N LEU A 105 6.02 -7.45 12.13
CA LEU A 105 6.78 -8.69 12.25
C LEU A 105 6.50 -9.57 11.02
N VAL A 106 7.54 -9.82 10.22
CA VAL A 106 7.47 -10.68 9.06
C VAL A 106 7.83 -12.11 9.48
N TYR A 107 6.87 -13.03 9.36
CA TYR A 107 7.10 -14.43 9.74
C TYR A 107 8.21 -15.04 8.88
N ASP A 108 9.11 -15.80 9.51
CA ASP A 108 10.25 -16.48 8.86
C ASP A 108 11.23 -15.55 8.11
N TRP A 109 11.27 -14.26 8.46
CA TRP A 109 12.18 -13.29 7.85
C TRP A 109 13.40 -13.01 8.74
N PRO A 110 14.62 -12.93 8.17
CA PRO A 110 15.85 -12.87 8.98
C PRO A 110 16.08 -11.53 9.69
N GLU A 111 15.55 -10.42 9.16
CA GLU A 111 15.82 -9.08 9.65
C GLU A 111 14.57 -8.18 9.66
N PRO A 112 14.44 -7.24 10.60
CA PRO A 112 13.35 -6.26 10.58
C PRO A 112 13.36 -5.41 9.30
N ILE A 113 12.17 -5.12 8.77
CA ILE A 113 12.00 -4.21 7.64
C ILE A 113 12.12 -2.76 8.14
N SER A 114 13.06 -2.02 7.57
CA SER A 114 13.35 -0.63 7.97
C SER A 114 12.57 0.41 7.17
N ASP A 115 12.05 0.03 5.99
CA ASP A 115 11.22 0.91 5.17
C ASP A 115 10.07 0.12 4.50
N TRP A 116 8.86 0.42 4.94
CA TRP A 116 7.63 -0.20 4.49
C TRP A 116 6.96 0.52 3.32
N ARG A 117 7.58 1.54 2.73
CA ARG A 117 7.02 2.20 1.54
C ARG A 117 6.94 1.22 0.37
N PHE A 118 5.72 1.02 -0.13
CA PHE A 118 5.46 0.39 -1.41
C PHE A 118 5.17 1.47 -2.44
N TYR A 119 5.97 1.53 -3.49
CA TYR A 119 5.77 2.40 -4.62
C TYR A 119 4.75 1.76 -5.56
N VAL A 120 3.63 2.46 -5.75
CA VAL A 120 2.49 1.98 -6.51
C VAL A 120 2.34 2.81 -7.78
N GLY A 121 2.40 2.14 -8.92
CA GLY A 121 2.05 2.76 -10.21
C GLY A 121 0.54 2.70 -10.38
N LEU A 122 -0.08 3.84 -10.70
CA LEU A 122 -1.53 3.95 -10.85
C LEU A 122 -1.90 4.51 -12.22
N GLU A 123 -3.03 4.06 -12.73
CA GLU A 123 -3.70 4.64 -13.89
C GLU A 123 -5.11 5.05 -13.48
N PHE A 124 -5.37 6.35 -13.44
CA PHE A 124 -6.70 6.85 -13.07
C PHE A 124 -7.73 6.54 -14.14
N VAL A 125 -8.90 6.12 -13.67
CA VAL A 125 -10.05 5.75 -14.49
C VAL A 125 -11.14 6.78 -14.23
N ASP A 126 -11.59 7.43 -15.31
CA ASP A 126 -12.72 8.37 -15.28
C ASP A 126 -14.07 7.64 -15.18
#